data_AF-A0A1F9B717-F1
#
_entry.id   AF-A0A1F9B717-F1
#
_cell.length_a   1.000
_cell.length_b   1.000
_cell.length_c   1.000
_cell.angle_alpha   90.00
_cell.angle_beta   90.00
_cell.angle_gamma   90.00
#
_symmetry.space_group_name_H-M   'P 1'
#
loop_
_entity.id
_entity.type
_entity.pdbx_description
1 polymer ?
#
loop_
_entity_poly.entity_id
_entity_poly.type
_entity_poly.pdbx_seq_one_letter_code
_entity_poly.pdbx_strand_id
1 'polypeptide(L)'
;MEREIVLGIDYGGKYTGLAVVDRRHNQVLYANRVKMRDDVADILKGRREQRGIRRIAQTKKKRLRELRNYLKSIGYNESTETFKTIYSLAHKRGYDYVCDVDISGSI
;
A
#
# COMPACT_ATOMS: atom_id res chain seq x y z
N MET A 1 -28.02 42.12 21.05
CA MET A 1 -26.64 42.17 21.57
C MET A 1 -25.78 41.40 20.58
N GLU A 2 -24.82 42.06 19.95
CA GLU A 2 -24.03 41.49 18.86
C GLU A 2 -22.87 40.65 19.43
N ARG A 3 -22.72 39.41 18.98
CA ARG A 3 -21.73 38.43 19.48
C ARG A 3 -20.56 38.31 18.49
N GLU A 4 -19.34 38.21 18.99
CA GLU A 4 -18.15 37.92 18.17
C GLU A 4 -17.76 36.46 18.36
N ILE A 5 -18.16 35.60 17.42
CA ILE A 5 -17.98 34.14 17.53
C ILE A 5 -16.65 33.72 16.91
N VAL A 6 -15.82 33.01 17.68
CA VAL A 6 -14.52 32.48 17.24
C VAL A 6 -14.46 30.97 17.46
N LEU A 7 -13.95 30.22 16.48
CA LEU A 7 -13.67 28.80 16.56
C LEU A 7 -12.17 28.58 16.81
N GLY A 8 -11.84 27.90 17.91
CA GLY A 8 -10.52 27.36 18.18
C GLY A 8 -10.46 25.87 17.84
N ILE A 9 -9.39 25.46 17.14
CA ILE A 9 -9.11 24.06 16.80
C ILE A 9 -7.72 23.72 17.33
N ASP A 10 -7.64 22.66 18.14
CA ASP A 10 -6.39 22.11 18.67
C ASP A 10 -6.15 20.72 18.08
N TYR A 11 -5.12 20.57 17.26
CA TYR A 11 -4.80 19.31 16.58
C TYR A 11 -3.83 18.48 17.41
N GLY A 12 -4.26 17.28 17.82
CA GLY A 12 -3.40 16.27 18.43
C GLY A 12 -3.39 14.96 17.64
N GLY A 13 -2.41 14.10 17.93
CA GLY A 13 -2.26 12.82 17.21
C GLY A 13 -3.43 11.85 17.39
N LYS A 14 -4.15 11.91 18.52
CA LYS A 14 -5.30 11.03 18.83
C LYS A 14 -6.61 11.78 19.08
N TYR A 15 -6.54 13.07 19.39
CA TYR A 15 -7.69 13.88 19.74
C TYR A 15 -7.57 15.24 19.08
N THR A 16 -8.70 15.76 18.62
CA THR A 16 -8.84 17.14 18.15
C THR A 16 -9.77 17.88 19.09
N GLY A 17 -9.26 18.96 19.70
CA GLY A 17 -10.06 19.87 20.51
C GLY A 17 -10.80 20.87 19.64
N LEU A 18 -12.06 21.15 19.97
CA LEU A 18 -12.90 22.15 19.31
C LEU A 18 -13.51 23.03 20.39
N ALA A 19 -13.37 24.35 20.25
CA ALA A 19 -14.01 25.30 21.15
C ALA A 19 -14.61 26.46 20.36
N VAL A 20 -15.84 26.84 20.69
CA VAL A 20 -16.50 28.05 20.18
C VAL A 20 -16.64 29.02 21.32
N VAL A 21 -16.11 30.22 21.14
CA VAL A 21 -16.10 31.29 22.14
C VAL A 21 -16.75 32.54 21.59
N ASP A 22 -17.56 33.20 22.42
CA ASP A 22 -17.96 34.58 22.22
C ASP A 22 -16.86 35.46 22.80
N ARG A 23 -16.00 35.99 21.92
CA ARG A 23 -14.83 36.76 22.30
C ARG A 23 -15.20 38.07 22.97
N ARG A 24 -16.30 38.70 22.54
CA ARG A 24 -16.77 39.99 23.06
C ARG A 24 -17.25 39.90 24.50
N HIS A 25 -17.84 38.76 24.88
CA HIS A 25 -18.37 38.51 26.22
C HIS A 25 -17.49 37.54 27.04
N ASN A 26 -16.33 37.15 26.51
CA ASN A 26 -15.42 36.17 27.10
C ASN A 26 -16.12 34.88 27.57
N GLN A 27 -17.08 34.39 26.77
CA GLN A 27 -17.92 33.25 27.12
C GLN A 27 -17.60 32.05 26.24
N VAL A 28 -17.40 30.88 26.83
CA VAL A 28 -17.35 29.62 26.08
C VAL A 28 -18.77 29.17 25.77
N LEU A 29 -19.09 29.06 24.48
CA LEU A 29 -20.40 28.62 24.00
C LEU A 29 -20.44 27.12 23.76
N TYR A 30 -19.31 26.55 23.35
CA TYR A 30 -19.18 25.13 23.07
C TYR A 30 -17.73 24.69 23.27
N ALA A 31 -17.54 23.50 23.83
CA ALA A 31 -16.25 22.85 23.89
C ALA A 31 -16.46 21.34 23.73
N ASN A 32 -15.68 20.71 22.85
CA ASN A 32 -15.74 19.28 22.63
C ASN A 32 -14.36 18.74 22.23
N ARG A 33 -14.18 17.44 22.42
CA ARG A 33 -13.00 16.70 22.01
C ARG A 33 -13.41 15.55 21.12
N VAL A 34 -12.94 15.56 19.87
CA VAL A 34 -13.17 14.49 18.92
C VAL A 34 -12.01 13.50 18.99
N LYS A 35 -12.30 12.22 19.24
CA LYS A 35 -11.29 11.16 19.17
C LYS A 35 -11.09 10.75 17.71
N MET A 36 -9.87 10.87 17.23
CA MET A 36 -9.47 10.40 15.90
C MET A 36 -9.29 8.89 15.90
N ARG A 37 -9.63 8.27 14.78
CA ARG A 37 -9.38 6.85 14.53
C ARG A 37 -7.88 6.62 14.33
N ASP A 38 -7.31 5.70 15.10
CA ASP A 38 -5.91 5.30 15.05
C ASP A 38 -5.66 4.14 14.07
N ASP A 39 -6.70 3.41 13.68
CA ASP A 39 -6.62 2.21 12.82
C ASP A 39 -6.49 2.51 11.31
N VAL A 40 -6.66 3.76 10.90
CA VAL A 40 -6.74 4.13 9.47
C VAL A 40 -5.44 3.83 8.74
N ALA A 41 -4.29 4.10 9.36
CA ALA A 41 -2.98 3.88 8.76
C ALA A 41 -2.75 2.39 8.45
N ASP A 42 -3.07 1.51 9.40
CA ASP A 42 -2.93 0.06 9.25
C ASP A 42 -3.89 -0.49 8.21
N ILE A 43 -5.13 -0.01 8.16
CA ILE A 43 -6.11 -0.39 7.13
C ILE A 43 -5.58 -0.01 5.74
N LEU A 44 -5.04 1.20 5.56
CA LEU A 44 -4.51 1.65 4.28
C LEU A 44 -3.26 0.86 3.87
N LYS A 45 -2.40 0.51 4.84
CA LYS A 45 -1.23 -0.35 4.62
C LYS A 45 -1.64 -1.75 4.18
N GLY A 46 -2.55 -2.40 4.90
CA GLY A 46 -3.05 -3.73 4.53
C GLY A 46 -3.73 -3.73 3.15
N ARG A 47 -4.48 -2.67 2.81
CA ARG A 47 -5.05 -2.51 1.46
C ARG A 47 -3.96 -2.41 0.39
N ARG A 48 -2.85 -1.71 0.66
CA ARG A 48 -1.72 -1.59 -0.27
C ARG A 48 -1.04 -2.95 -0.49
N GLU A 49 -0.77 -3.67 0.59
CA GLU A 49 -0.14 -5.00 0.54
C GLU A 49 -1.00 -6.00 -0.26
N GLN A 50 -2.31 -6.08 0.03
CA GLN A 50 -3.23 -6.94 -0.71
C GLN A 50 -3.31 -6.59 -2.20
N ARG A 51 -3.29 -5.30 -2.56
CA ARG A 51 -3.21 -4.88 -3.96
C ARG A 51 -1.91 -5.35 -4.61
N GLY A 52 -0.79 -5.26 -3.90
CA GLY A 52 0.50 -5.78 -4.35
C GLY A 52 0.45 -7.27 -4.66
N ILE A 53 -0.03 -8.07 -3.70
CA ILE A 53 -0.17 -9.53 -3.85
C ILE A 53 -1.05 -9.88 -5.06
N ARG A 54 -2.22 -9.23 -5.21
CA ARG A 54 -3.11 -9.45 -6.35
C ARG A 54 -2.44 -9.14 -7.69
N ARG A 55 -1.73 -8.01 -7.78
CA ARG A 55 -1.01 -7.61 -9.00
C ARG A 55 0.11 -8.60 -9.34
N ILE A 56 0.89 -9.04 -8.35
CA ILE A 56 1.96 -10.02 -8.54
C ILE A 56 1.38 -11.34 -9.09
N ALA A 57 0.28 -11.83 -8.49
CA ALA A 57 -0.38 -13.05 -8.96
C ALA A 57 -0.92 -12.91 -10.39
N GLN A 58 -1.57 -11.79 -10.71
CA GLN A 58 -2.09 -11.51 -12.05
C GLN A 58 -0.97 -11.45 -13.10
N THR A 59 0.10 -10.71 -12.82
CA THR A 59 1.25 -10.60 -13.72
C THR A 59 1.96 -11.94 -13.91
N LYS A 60 2.13 -12.73 -12.83
CA LYS A 60 2.68 -14.10 -12.92
C LYS A 60 1.81 -14.99 -13.81
N LYS A 61 0.49 -14.99 -13.59
CA LYS A 61 -0.46 -15.78 -14.39
C LYS A 61 -0.41 -15.38 -15.87
N LYS A 62 -0.41 -14.07 -16.17
CA LYS A 62 -0.32 -13.53 -17.54
C LYS A 62 0.98 -13.97 -18.21
N ARG A 63 2.12 -13.76 -17.56
CA ARG A 63 3.46 -14.14 -18.05
C ARG A 63 3.54 -15.63 -18.39
N LEU A 64 3.09 -16.50 -17.50
CA LEU A 64 3.16 -17.95 -17.71
C LEU A 64 2.25 -18.41 -18.86
N ARG A 65 1.07 -17.80 -19.00
CA ARG A 65 0.17 -18.05 -20.13
C ARG A 65 0.81 -17.65 -21.46
N GLU A 66 1.42 -16.46 -21.51
CA GLU A 66 2.10 -15.96 -22.71
C GLU A 66 3.29 -16.84 -23.08
N LEU A 67 4.12 -17.22 -22.10
CA LEU A 67 5.22 -18.16 -22.32
C LEU A 67 4.73 -19.52 -22.84
N ARG A 68 3.66 -20.08 -22.26
CA ARG A 68 3.07 -21.34 -22.73
C ARG A 68 2.61 -21.23 -24.18
N ASN A 69 1.95 -20.14 -24.55
CA ASN A 69 1.48 -19.92 -25.91
C ASN A 69 2.65 -19.79 -26.89
N TYR A 70 3.70 -19.06 -26.49
CA TYR A 70 4.92 -18.89 -27.29
C TYR A 70 5.64 -20.23 -27.52
N LEU A 71 5.84 -21.03 -26.47
CA LEU A 71 6.48 -22.35 -26.59
C LEU A 71 5.68 -23.27 -27.52
N LYS A 72 4.34 -23.24 -27.42
CA LYS A 72 3.47 -23.98 -28.35
C LYS A 72 3.59 -23.51 -29.80
N SER A 73 3.69 -22.20 -30.04
CA SER A 73 3.81 -21.68 -31.41
C SER A 73 5.12 -22.06 -32.10
N ILE A 74 6.18 -22.35 -31.35
CA ILE A 74 7.48 -22.79 -31.90
C ILE A 74 7.63 -24.32 -31.87
N GLY A 75 6.55 -25.07 -31.57
CA GLY A 75 6.54 -26.53 -31.65
C GLY A 75 6.88 -27.27 -30.35
N TYR A 76 7.14 -26.58 -29.23
CA TYR A 76 7.32 -27.23 -27.94
C TYR A 76 5.98 -27.51 -27.26
N ASN A 77 5.74 -28.76 -26.93
CA ASN A 77 4.56 -29.20 -26.19
C ASN A 77 4.88 -29.43 -24.70
N GLU A 78 3.83 -29.61 -23.90
CA GLU A 78 3.93 -29.81 -22.44
C GLU A 78 4.62 -31.14 -22.04
N SER A 79 4.75 -32.08 -22.97
CA SER A 79 5.46 -33.34 -22.77
C SER A 79 6.97 -33.21 -23.00
N THR A 80 7.44 -32.20 -23.74
CA THR A 80 8.86 -32.00 -24.01
C THR A 80 9.60 -31.55 -22.76
N GLU A 81 10.78 -32.12 -22.50
CA GLU A 81 11.59 -31.77 -21.33
C GLU A 81 11.97 -30.28 -21.31
N THR A 82 12.38 -29.74 -22.47
CA THR A 82 12.68 -28.32 -22.66
C THR A 82 11.53 -27.40 -22.22
N PHE A 83 10.27 -27.78 -22.52
CA PHE A 83 9.11 -27.03 -22.07
C PHE A 83 9.04 -27.01 -20.55
N LYS A 84 9.15 -28.18 -19.90
CA LYS A 84 9.05 -28.32 -18.44
C LYS A 84 10.14 -27.51 -17.74
N THR A 85 11.38 -27.59 -18.22
CA THR A 85 12.51 -26.85 -17.65
C THR A 85 12.30 -25.34 -17.75
N ILE A 86 12.01 -24.81 -18.95
CA ILE A 86 11.81 -23.36 -19.16
C ILE A 86 10.60 -22.86 -18.38
N TYR A 87 9.49 -23.60 -18.41
CA TYR A 87 8.27 -23.24 -17.70
C TYR A 87 8.49 -23.22 -16.18
N SER A 88 9.25 -24.18 -15.62
CA SER A 88 9.62 -24.22 -14.20
C SER A 88 10.52 -23.04 -13.81
N LEU A 89 11.53 -22.71 -14.61
CA LEU A 89 12.38 -21.53 -14.38
C LEU A 89 11.55 -20.23 -14.35
N ALA A 90 10.60 -20.09 -15.27
CA ALA A 90 9.71 -18.94 -15.31
C ALA A 90 8.74 -18.85 -14.12
N HIS A 91 8.47 -19.96 -13.41
CA HIS A 91 7.68 -19.94 -12.18
C HIS A 91 8.41 -19.26 -11.02
N LYS A 92 9.74 -19.36 -10.99
CA LYS A 92 10.63 -18.86 -9.93
C LYS A 92 11.81 -18.07 -10.52
N ARG A 93 11.51 -16.97 -11.22
CA ARG A 93 12.50 -16.16 -11.94
C ARG A 93 13.48 -15.34 -11.08
N GLY A 94 13.48 -15.52 -9.76
CA GLY A 94 14.30 -14.72 -8.84
C GLY A 94 13.90 -13.24 -8.75
N TYR A 95 14.77 -12.48 -8.08
CA TYR A 95 14.71 -11.02 -7.96
C TYR A 95 15.74 -10.40 -8.91
N ASP A 96 15.39 -9.29 -9.54
CA ASP A 96 16.22 -8.56 -10.50
C ASP A 96 17.17 -7.54 -9.84
N TYR A 97 16.95 -7.19 -8.58
CA TYR A 97 17.70 -6.16 -7.84
C TYR A 97 18.76 -6.70 -6.87
N VAL A 98 19.00 -8.01 -6.83
CA VAL A 98 19.96 -8.63 -5.88
C VAL A 98 21.40 -8.65 -6.43
N CYS A 99 21.59 -8.40 -7.72
CA CYS A 99 22.91 -8.48 -8.37
C CYS A 99 23.73 -7.17 -8.30
N ASP A 100 23.15 -6.06 -7.82
CA ASP A 100 23.78 -4.73 -7.91
C ASP A 100 24.45 -4.27 -6.60
N VAL A 101 24.44 -5.08 -5.55
CA VAL A 101 25.09 -4.73 -4.27
C VAL A 101 25.96 -5.88 -3.79
N ASP A 102 27.18 -5.95 -4.34
CA ASP A 102 28.29 -6.57 -3.63
C ASP A 102 28.54 -5.74 -2.37
N ILE A 103 28.03 -6.19 -1.22
CA ILE A 103 28.49 -5.71 0.07
C ILE A 103 29.88 -6.33 0.26
N SER A 104 30.88 -5.77 -0.42
CA SER A 104 32.28 -5.87 0.00
C SER A 104 32.43 -5.02 1.26
N GLY A 105 31.85 -5.51 2.36
CA GLY A 105 32.00 -4.95 3.69
C GLY A 105 33.37 -5.35 4.23
N SER A 106 34.33 -4.46 4.08
CA SER A 106 35.46 -4.34 4.99
C SER A 106 34.92 -4.23 6.43
N ILE A 107 35.31 -5.17 7.28
CA ILE A 107 35.41 -4.97 8.73
C ILE A 107 36.87 -4.66 9.02
#